data_AF-A0A7W1UKP0-F1
#
_entry.id   AF-A0A7W1UKP0-F1
#
_cell.length_a   1.000
_cell.length_b   1.000
_cell.length_c   1.000
_cell.angle_alpha   90.00
_cell.angle_beta   90.00
_cell.angle_gamma   90.00
#
_symmetry.space_group_name_H-M   'P 1'
#
loop_
_entity.id
_entity.type
_entity.pdbx_description
1 polymer ?
#
loop_
_entity_poly.entity_id
_entity_poly.type
_entity_poly.pdbx_seq_one_letter_code
_entity_poly.pdbx_strand_id
1 'polypeptide(L)' 'MGTMVALQGKHIRSVPLGDAVRELKRVSPTDDGVVTARQLGISFGDADG' A
#
# COMPACT_ATOMS: atom_id res chain seq x y z
N MET A 1 16.80 -17.00 4.43
CA MET A 1 16.56 -15.54 4.50
C MET A 1 15.65 -15.18 3.34
N GLY A 2 14.41 -14.79 3.62
CA GLY A 2 13.42 -14.47 2.58
C GLY A 2 13.57 -13.02 2.09
N THR A 3 13.32 -12.80 0.80
CA THR A 3 13.42 -11.50 0.14
C THR A 3 12.17 -11.26 -0.71
N MET A 4 11.64 -10.04 -0.65
CA MET A 4 10.60 -9.53 -1.54
C MET A 4 11.23 -8.75 -2.68
N VAL A 5 10.66 -8.84 -3.88
CA VAL A 5 11.02 -7.97 -5.01
C VAL A 5 9.89 -6.96 -5.20
N ALA A 6 10.22 -5.66 -5.15
CA ALA A 6 9.27 -4.57 -5.26
C ALA A 6 9.64 -3.61 -6.40
N LEU A 7 8.61 -3.06 -7.06
CA LEU A 7 8.76 -1.96 -8.02
C LEU A 7 8.58 -0.63 -7.28
N GLN A 8 9.64 0.17 -7.22
CA GLN A 8 9.61 1.52 -6.65
C GLN A 8 9.82 2.54 -7.76
N GLY A 9 8.72 3.16 -8.21
CA GLY A 9 8.71 4.02 -9.37
C GLY A 9 9.12 3.23 -10.62
N LYS A 10 10.31 3.50 -11.15
CA LYS A 10 10.88 2.80 -12.32
C LYS A 10 11.97 1.78 -11.96
N HIS A 11 12.19 1.51 -10.68
CA HIS A 11 13.29 0.66 -10.23
C HIS A 11 12.80 -0.61 -9.54
N ILE A 12 13.38 -1.75 -9.91
CA ILE A 12 13.18 -3.02 -9.21
C ILE A 12 14.16 -3.07 -8.03
N ARG A 13 13.66 -3.34 -6.82
CA ARG A 13 14.46 -3.46 -5.60
C ARG A 13 14.16 -4.75 -4.86
N SER A 14 15.21 -5.32 -4.27
CA SER A 14 15.10 -6.42 -3.32
C SER A 14 14.99 -5.87 -1.90
N VAL A 15 13.97 -6.28 -1.16
CA VAL A 15 13.68 -5.83 0.21
C VAL A 15 13.67 -7.07 1.13
N PRO A 16 14.36 -7.06 2.28
CA PRO A 16 14.26 -8.15 3.25
C PRO A 16 12.79 -8.39 3.65
N LEU A 17 12.37 -9.66 3.69
CA LEU A 17 10.97 -9.98 3.94
C LEU A 17 10.49 -9.47 5.31
N GLY A 18 11.37 -9.48 6.32
CA GLY A 18 11.05 -8.95 7.66
C GLY A 18 10.74 -7.44 7.64
N ASP A 19 11.47 -6.66 6.84
CA ASP A 19 11.20 -5.23 6.68
C ASP A 19 9.90 -4.99 5.89
N ALA A 20 9.66 -5.81 4.87
CA ALA A 20 8.49 -5.67 3.99
C ALA A 20 7.15 -5.92 4.71
N VAL A 21 7.14 -6.71 5.79
CA VAL A 21 5.93 -7.03 6.57
C VAL A 21 5.86 -6.29 7.90
N ARG A 22 6.84 -5.45 8.21
CA ARG A 22 6.95 -4.79 9.52
C ARG A 22 5.77 -3.86 9.82
N GLU A 23 5.23 -3.23 8.79
CA GLU A 23 4.09 -2.31 8.89
C GLU A 23 3.21 -2.43 7.64
N LEU A 24 1.89 -2.40 7.83
CA LEU A 24 0.96 -2.37 6.72
C LEU A 24 0.99 -1.00 6.04
N LYS A 25 1.24 -1.00 4.74
CA LYS A 25 1.12 0.21 3.92
C LYS A 25 -0.35 0.63 3.85
N ARG A 26 -0.66 1.82 4.38
CA ARG A 26 -1.98 2.45 4.29
C ARG A 26 -1.97 3.58 3.24
N VAL A 27 -3.15 3.89 2.71
CA VAL A 27 -3.39 5.10 1.89
C VAL A 27 -3.99 6.19 2.77
N SER A 28 -3.71 7.46 2.48
CA SER A 28 -4.36 8.54 3.23
C SER A 28 -5.82 8.65 2.81
N PRO A 29 -6.77 8.71 3.76
CA PRO A 29 -8.18 8.94 3.44
C PRO A 29 -8.46 10.27 2.72
N THR A 30 -7.53 11.22 2.79
CA THR A 30 -7.64 12.56 2.20
C THR A 30 -6.86 12.71 0.90
N ASP A 31 -6.22 11.66 0.39
CA ASP A 31 -5.56 11.72 -0.93
C ASP A 31 -6.62 11.91 -2.01
N ASP A 32 -6.36 12.78 -2.99
CA ASP A 32 -7.32 13.11 -4.06
C ASP A 32 -7.87 11.84 -4.74
N GLY A 33 -7.01 10.86 -5.02
CA GLY A 33 -7.44 9.59 -5.60
C GLY A 33 -8.40 8.78 -4.72
N VAL A 34 -8.20 8.81 -3.41
CA VAL A 34 -9.09 8.14 -2.44
C VAL A 34 -10.41 8.89 -2.32
N VAL A 35 -10.38 10.22 -2.32
CA VAL A 35 -11.58 11.07 -2.31
C VAL A 35 -12.42 10.83 -3.56
N THR A 36 -11.79 10.86 -4.75
CA THR A 36 -12.48 10.57 -6.02
C THR A 36 -13.07 9.16 -6.02
N ALA A 37 -12.32 8.15 -5.58
CA ALA A 37 -12.81 6.79 -5.51
C ALA A 37 -14.05 6.66 -4.60
N ARG A 38 -14.04 7.31 -3.43
CA ARG A 38 -15.22 7.35 -2.52
C ARG A 38 -16.44 7.99 -3.15
N GLN A 39 -16.26 9.08 -3.91
CA GLN A 39 -17.35 9.73 -4.65
C GLN A 39 -17.95 8.80 -5.73
N LEU A 40 -17.15 7.88 -6.26
CA LEU A 40 -17.59 6.84 -7.20
C LEU A 40 -18.16 5.59 -6.49
N GLY A 41 -18.26 5.59 -5.16
CA GLY A 41 -18.76 4.45 -4.38
C GLY A 41 -17.73 3.35 -4.11
N ILE A 42 -16.44 3.60 -4.39
CA ILE A 42 -15.35 2.66 -4.11
C ILE A 42 -14.84 2.85 -2.68
N SER A 43 -14.70 1.75 -1.93
CA SER A 43 -14.13 1.74 -0.58
C SER A 43 -12.90 0.82 -0.52
N PHE A 44 -11.84 1.26 0.15
CA PHE A 44 -10.57 0.53 0.26
C PHE A 44 -10.48 -0.39 1.50
N GLY A 45 -11.55 -0.45 2.32
CA GLY A 45 -11.56 -1.17 3.59
C GLY A 45 -10.66 -0.51 4.65
N ASP A 46 -10.91 -0.81 5.92
CA ASP A 46 -9.98 -0.56 7.04
C ASP A 46 -10.00 -1.78 7.97
N ALA A 47 -9.01 -1.90 8.85
CA ALA A 47 -8.79 -3.06 9.71
C ALA A 47 -9.84 -3.27 10.82
N ASP A 48 -10.79 -2.35 11.00
CA ASP A 48 -11.82 -2.41 12.05
C ASP A 48 -13.13 -3.07 11.55
N GLY A 49 -12.99 -4.20 10.86
CA GLY A 49 -14.09 -5.13 10.55
C GLY A 49 -14.11 -6.31 11.50
#